data_AF-A0A8D5ZGL4-F1
#
_entry.id   AF-A0A8D5ZGL4-F1
#
_cell.length_a   1.000
_cell.length_b   1.000
_cell.length_c   1.000
_cell.angle_alpha   90.00
_cell.angle_beta   90.00
_cell.angle_gamma   90.00
#
_symmetry.space_group_name_H-M   'P 1'
#
loop_
_entity.id
_entity.type
_entity.pdbx_description
1 polymer ?
#
loop_
_entity_poly.entity_id
_entity_poly.type
_entity_poly.pdbx_seq_one_letter_code
_entity_poly.pdbx_strand_id
1 'polypeptide(L)'
;MTKYCPKCGTPNPDEAVFCGKCGFRFPPIQQPTPLPQQPQPAYPTYPQQPAYPQQTYPQYYPQRQHWTETIGGKLILAGGLILGLALIVLGVADILSTIHSFSLGVDTASVYALLDIYYAMYIVAGIFAIAVSASKKVLPSIPILVIVAFIGTITLGLAQVLASYLSISTPYSLVSPLLNYGILLTAGSVLYLVGFFVGRSGNLARVITGFVIGFVGAMMAISESVNFNLEIFDTYGPITWGSIIILAVAGFLAAFNKPWSMPIGKLVGEIGAVIGFLGVLYLGGQNVGYIPVLDHLPILTQLSLVLSYVGYVLDIPSSILLIIGSFFYGAKALRELNQALLS
;
A
#
# COMPACT_ATOMS: atom_id res chain seq x y z
N MET A 1 30.75 0.39 28.44
CA MET A 1 29.42 0.25 29.06
C MET A 1 28.37 0.58 27.99
N THR A 2 27.07 0.57 28.32
CA THR A 2 25.99 0.84 27.37
C THR A 2 25.06 1.86 27.98
N LYS A 3 24.76 2.94 27.26
CA LYS A 3 23.83 3.98 27.73
C LYS A 3 22.47 3.85 27.04
N TYR A 4 21.42 4.10 27.80
CA TYR A 4 20.05 4.05 27.29
C TYR A 4 19.55 5.45 26.92
N CYS A 5 18.92 5.55 25.76
CA CYS A 5 18.35 6.82 25.32
C CYS A 5 17.16 7.22 26.21
N PRO A 6 17.15 8.42 26.82
CA PRO A 6 16.05 8.85 27.69
C PRO A 6 14.75 9.12 26.92
N LYS A 7 14.81 9.32 25.59
CA LYS A 7 13.60 9.54 24.75
C LYS A 7 12.93 8.26 24.27
N CYS A 8 13.68 7.18 24.02
CA CYS A 8 13.13 5.99 23.34
C CYS A 8 13.59 4.65 23.91
N GLY A 9 14.39 4.64 24.99
CA GLY A 9 14.84 3.42 25.67
C GLY A 9 15.80 2.54 24.87
N THR A 10 16.34 3.02 23.75
CA THR A 10 17.25 2.21 22.92
C THR A 10 18.66 2.17 23.53
N PRO A 11 19.29 0.99 23.64
CA PRO A 11 20.68 0.87 24.05
C PRO A 11 21.60 1.46 22.96
N ASN A 12 22.58 2.26 23.37
CA ASN A 12 23.57 2.87 22.49
C ASN A 12 24.97 2.67 23.07
N PRO A 13 26.02 2.65 22.23
CA PRO A 13 27.40 2.70 22.69
C PRO A 13 27.61 3.92 23.60
N ASP A 14 28.48 3.82 24.61
CA ASP A 14 28.75 4.95 25.51
C ASP A 14 29.28 6.18 24.76
N GLU A 15 30.06 5.93 23.73
CA GLU A 15 30.69 6.92 22.87
C GLU A 15 29.70 7.57 21.89
N ALA A 16 28.47 7.05 21.81
CA ALA A 16 27.47 7.55 20.87
C ALA A 16 27.06 8.98 21.22
N VAL A 17 27.39 9.94 20.37
CA VAL A 17 26.96 11.34 20.53
C VAL A 17 25.45 11.47 20.31
N PHE A 18 24.88 10.60 19.48
CA PHE A 18 23.46 10.57 19.14
C PHE A 18 22.88 9.17 19.31
N CYS A 19 21.60 9.09 19.65
CA CYS A 19 20.87 7.83 19.67
C CYS A 19 20.63 7.31 18.25
N GLY A 20 21.11 6.11 17.92
CA GLY A 20 20.97 5.51 16.59
C GLY A 20 19.53 5.22 16.14
N LYS A 21 18.56 5.22 17.06
CA LYS A 21 17.14 5.00 16.73
C LYS A 21 16.34 6.30 16.60
N CYS A 22 16.52 7.26 17.51
CA CYS A 22 15.66 8.46 17.55
C CYS A 22 16.39 9.78 17.30
N GLY A 23 17.72 9.78 17.19
CA GLY A 23 18.52 10.97 16.95
C GLY A 23 18.73 11.88 18.17
N PHE A 24 18.31 11.46 19.38
CA PHE A 24 18.55 12.24 20.60
C PHE A 24 20.05 12.44 20.83
N ARG A 25 20.48 13.70 20.98
CA ARG A 25 21.88 14.06 21.29
C ARG A 25 22.14 13.89 22.78
N PHE A 26 23.12 13.08 23.13
CA PHE A 26 23.54 12.92 24.51
C PHE A 26 24.32 14.16 24.98
N PRO A 27 24.21 14.56 26.25
CA PRO A 27 25.04 15.62 26.81
C PRO A 27 26.52 15.30 26.60
N PRO A 28 27.35 16.29 26.23
CA PRO A 28 28.80 16.08 26.19
C PRO A 28 29.25 15.65 27.58
N ILE A 29 29.95 14.51 27.64
CA ILE A 29 30.56 14.04 28.88
C ILE A 29 31.60 15.12 29.23
N GLN A 30 31.35 15.86 30.31
CA GLN A 30 32.32 16.81 30.81
C GLN A 30 33.57 16.01 31.17
N GLN A 31 34.65 16.19 30.41
CA GLN A 31 35.95 15.65 30.78
C GLN A 31 36.30 16.20 32.18
N PRO A 32 36.80 15.36 33.10
CA PRO A 32 37.23 15.80 34.42
C PRO A 32 38.20 16.96 34.26
N THR A 33 37.90 18.08 34.90
CA THR A 33 38.80 19.24 34.99
C THR A 33 40.16 18.76 35.52
N PRO A 34 41.29 19.08 34.86
CA PRO A 34 42.60 18.69 35.36
C PRO A 34 42.80 19.24 36.78
N LEU A 35 43.11 18.36 37.73
CA LEU A 35 43.54 18.75 39.07
C LEU A 35 44.80 19.63 38.97
N PRO A 36 44.96 20.65 39.84
CA PRO A 36 46.14 21.50 39.86
C PRO A 36 47.42 20.66 40.00
N GLN A 37 48.27 20.74 38.98
CA GLN A 37 49.55 20.05 38.92
C GLN A 37 50.52 20.62 39.98
N GLN A 38 51.07 19.74 40.82
CA GLN A 38 52.27 20.03 41.60
C GLN A 38 53.48 20.22 40.66
N PRO A 39 54.48 21.04 41.04
CA PRO A 39 55.60 21.36 40.18
C PRO A 39 56.45 20.12 39.85
N GLN A 40 56.49 19.75 38.58
CA GLN A 40 57.40 18.72 38.04
C GLN A 40 58.71 19.36 37.52
N PRO A 41 59.86 18.66 37.65
CA PRO A 41 61.15 19.09 37.09
C PRO A 41 61.12 19.20 35.55
N ALA A 42 61.89 20.15 35.04
CA ALA A 42 61.98 20.49 33.61
C ALA A 42 62.54 19.32 32.77
N TYR A 43 61.76 18.89 31.78
CA TYR A 43 62.19 17.98 30.71
C TYR A 43 62.32 18.74 29.38
N PRO A 44 63.11 18.22 28.40
CA PRO A 44 63.42 18.93 27.17
C PRO A 44 62.19 19.20 26.29
N THR A 45 62.12 20.42 25.78
CA THR A 45 61.06 20.95 24.93
C THR A 45 61.10 20.27 23.55
N TYR A 46 60.12 19.42 23.27
CA TYR A 46 59.86 18.94 21.90
C TYR A 46 59.14 20.03 21.09
N PRO A 47 59.42 20.17 19.78
CA PRO A 47 58.77 21.16 18.93
C PRO A 47 57.26 20.95 18.87
N GLN A 48 56.50 22.01 19.20
CA GLN A 48 55.04 22.02 19.15
C GLN A 48 54.55 21.71 17.73
N GLN A 49 53.71 20.68 17.61
CA GLN A 49 52.95 20.43 16.38
C GLN A 49 51.98 21.60 16.12
N PRO A 50 51.81 22.01 14.85
CA PRO A 50 50.86 23.07 14.49
C PRO A 50 49.44 22.70 14.91
N ALA A 51 48.77 23.61 15.61
CA ALA A 51 47.35 23.50 15.91
C ALA A 51 46.55 23.54 14.61
N TYR A 52 46.05 22.38 14.17
CA TYR A 52 45.13 22.30 13.04
C TYR A 52 43.84 23.05 13.42
N PRO A 53 43.34 23.98 12.58
CA PRO A 53 42.09 24.68 12.84
C PRO A 53 40.96 23.65 12.94
N GLN A 54 40.23 23.67 14.07
CA GLN A 54 39.01 22.89 14.21
C GLN A 54 38.01 23.36 13.15
N GLN A 55 37.85 22.56 12.10
CA GLN A 55 36.75 22.72 11.15
C GLN A 55 35.45 22.54 11.92
N THR A 56 34.74 23.65 12.13
CA THR A 56 33.33 23.65 12.51
C THR A 56 32.54 23.05 11.36
N TYR A 57 32.44 21.71 11.32
CA TYR A 57 31.52 21.05 10.40
C TYR A 57 30.12 21.58 10.72
N PRO A 58 29.43 22.22 9.75
CA PRO A 58 28.07 22.69 9.98
C PRO A 58 27.25 21.49 10.44
N GLN A 59 26.69 21.61 11.64
CA GLN A 59 25.73 20.64 12.17
C GLN A 59 24.52 20.63 11.24
N TYR A 60 24.54 19.72 10.27
CA TYR A 60 23.38 19.38 9.47
C TYR A 60 22.41 18.63 10.39
N TYR A 61 21.60 19.38 11.13
CA TYR A 61 20.41 18.81 11.73
C TYR A 61 19.54 18.35 10.57
N PRO A 62 19.25 17.05 10.42
CA PRO A 62 18.26 16.62 9.45
C PRO A 62 16.98 17.33 9.85
N GLN A 63 16.60 18.37 9.09
CA GLN A 63 15.35 19.07 9.28
C GLN A 63 14.29 17.99 9.15
N ARG A 64 13.71 17.60 10.28
CA ARG A 64 12.57 16.71 10.34
C ARG A 64 11.43 17.53 9.77
N GLN A 65 11.40 17.62 8.43
CA GLN A 65 10.44 18.38 7.67
C GLN A 65 9.07 18.07 8.23
N HIS A 66 8.32 19.10 8.60
CA HIS A 66 7.08 18.90 9.35
C HIS A 66 6.05 18.09 8.56
N TRP A 67 6.25 17.67 7.31
CA TRP A 67 5.47 16.78 6.41
C TRP A 67 3.92 16.87 6.35
N THR A 68 3.21 17.15 7.44
CA THR A 68 1.77 17.37 7.53
C THR A 68 1.30 18.79 7.27
N GLU A 69 2.15 19.81 7.34
CA GLU A 69 1.76 21.15 6.89
C GLU A 69 2.00 21.36 5.38
N THR A 70 2.65 20.42 4.67
CA THR A 70 2.72 20.50 3.21
C THR A 70 1.37 20.09 2.65
N ILE A 71 0.93 20.80 1.61
CA ILE A 71 -0.36 20.59 0.95
C ILE A 71 -0.55 19.10 0.59
N GLY A 72 0.49 18.44 0.05
CA GLY A 72 0.45 17.02 -0.29
C GLY A 72 0.15 16.09 0.89
N GLY A 73 0.70 16.35 2.08
CA GLY A 73 0.45 15.51 3.26
C GLY A 73 -1.02 15.60 3.73
N LYS A 74 -1.63 16.78 3.63
CA LYS A 74 -3.07 16.96 3.95
C LYS A 74 -3.97 16.30 2.91
N LEU A 75 -3.60 16.38 1.63
CA LEU A 75 -4.36 15.75 0.53
C LEU A 75 -4.35 14.23 0.61
N ILE A 76 -3.21 13.61 0.93
CA ILE A 76 -3.13 12.14 1.10
C ILE A 76 -3.94 11.67 2.31
N LEU A 77 -3.90 12.43 3.41
CA LEU A 77 -4.72 12.13 4.59
C LEU A 77 -6.22 12.16 4.23
N ALA A 78 -6.67 13.26 3.61
CA ALA A 78 -8.07 13.41 3.21
C ALA A 78 -8.48 12.33 2.18
N GLY A 79 -7.65 12.13 1.16
CA GLY A 79 -7.90 11.14 0.11
C GLY A 79 -8.03 9.72 0.66
N GLY A 80 -7.11 9.29 1.53
CA GLY A 80 -7.20 7.94 2.10
C GLY A 80 -8.31 7.77 3.15
N LEU A 81 -8.74 8.83 3.83
CA LEU A 81 -9.95 8.79 4.67
C LEU A 81 -11.21 8.57 3.83
N ILE A 82 -11.35 9.32 2.73
CA ILE A 82 -12.51 9.22 1.83
C ILE A 82 -12.50 7.86 1.11
N LEU A 83 -11.35 7.43 0.59
CA LEU A 83 -11.21 6.11 -0.04
C LEU A 83 -11.55 4.98 0.96
N GLY A 84 -11.03 5.07 2.18
CA GLY A 84 -11.33 4.05 3.18
C GLY A 84 -12.80 3.99 3.57
N LEU A 85 -13.48 5.15 3.63
CA LEU A 85 -14.92 5.21 3.83
C LEU A 85 -15.69 4.61 2.63
N ALA A 86 -15.28 4.93 1.39
CA ALA A 86 -15.90 4.39 0.18
C ALA A 86 -15.82 2.85 0.15
N LEU A 87 -14.66 2.27 0.43
CA LEU A 87 -14.48 0.81 0.49
C LEU A 87 -15.35 0.15 1.57
N ILE A 88 -15.51 0.79 2.73
CA ILE A 88 -16.40 0.27 3.79
C ILE A 88 -17.85 0.30 3.31
N VAL A 89 -18.29 1.41 2.71
CA VAL A 89 -19.66 1.57 2.21
C VAL A 89 -19.96 0.55 1.12
N LEU A 90 -19.05 0.36 0.16
CA LEU A 90 -19.16 -0.66 -0.89
C LEU A 90 -19.25 -2.08 -0.31
N GLY A 91 -18.33 -2.44 0.58
CA GLY A 91 -18.35 -3.77 1.21
C GLY A 91 -19.64 -4.05 1.99
N VAL A 92 -20.18 -3.06 2.70
CA VAL A 92 -21.47 -3.19 3.39
C VAL A 92 -22.63 -3.31 2.39
N ALA A 93 -22.64 -2.50 1.33
CA ALA A 93 -23.66 -2.55 0.30
C ALA A 93 -23.75 -3.92 -0.35
N ASP A 94 -22.61 -4.50 -0.71
CA ASP A 94 -22.55 -5.80 -1.37
C ASP A 94 -22.97 -6.94 -0.44
N ILE A 95 -22.59 -6.92 0.83
CA ILE A 95 -23.05 -7.89 1.85
C ILE A 95 -24.58 -7.80 2.05
N LEU A 96 -25.16 -6.60 2.04
CA LEU A 96 -26.62 -6.46 2.14
C LEU A 96 -27.33 -7.06 0.91
N SER A 97 -26.72 -6.97 -0.27
CA SER A 97 -27.23 -7.55 -1.51
C SER A 97 -27.25 -9.09 -1.47
N THR A 98 -26.19 -9.70 -0.97
CA THR A 98 -26.06 -11.16 -0.86
C THR A 98 -26.95 -11.75 0.21
N ILE A 99 -27.13 -11.09 1.36
CA ILE A 99 -28.06 -11.52 2.43
C ILE A 99 -29.49 -11.65 1.89
N HIS A 100 -29.91 -10.71 1.03
CA HIS A 100 -31.22 -10.81 0.40
C HIS A 100 -31.35 -12.08 -0.46
N SER A 101 -30.30 -12.44 -1.18
CA SER A 101 -30.25 -13.62 -2.05
C SER A 101 -30.30 -14.93 -1.24
N PHE A 102 -29.74 -14.93 -0.02
CA PHE A 102 -29.80 -16.08 0.90
C PHE A 102 -31.22 -16.42 1.34
N SER A 103 -32.10 -15.41 1.46
CA SER A 103 -33.50 -15.61 1.88
C SER A 103 -34.36 -16.36 0.86
N LEU A 104 -33.89 -16.50 -0.39
CA LEU A 104 -34.63 -17.13 -1.48
C LEU A 104 -34.39 -18.65 -1.58
N GLY A 105 -33.65 -19.25 -0.64
CA GLY A 105 -33.61 -20.71 -0.45
C GLY A 105 -32.86 -21.51 -1.53
N VAL A 106 -31.82 -20.92 -2.13
CA VAL A 106 -31.14 -21.47 -3.31
C VAL A 106 -29.91 -22.31 -2.93
N ASP A 107 -29.64 -23.36 -3.73
CA ASP A 107 -28.45 -24.23 -3.67
C ASP A 107 -27.09 -23.47 -3.80
N THR A 108 -27.13 -22.15 -4.00
CA THR A 108 -25.99 -21.25 -4.18
C THR A 108 -25.52 -20.56 -2.90
N ALA A 109 -26.09 -20.91 -1.74
CA ALA A 109 -25.72 -20.37 -0.43
C ALA A 109 -24.20 -20.37 -0.16
N SER A 110 -23.49 -21.41 -0.62
CA SER A 110 -22.04 -21.55 -0.45
C SER A 110 -21.23 -20.56 -1.31
N VAL A 111 -21.73 -20.20 -2.50
CA VAL A 111 -21.11 -19.18 -3.37
C VAL A 111 -21.28 -17.80 -2.74
N TYR A 112 -22.48 -17.48 -2.26
CA TYR A 112 -22.73 -16.20 -1.59
C TYR A 112 -21.91 -16.05 -0.30
N ALA A 113 -21.75 -17.12 0.48
CA ALA A 113 -20.88 -17.09 1.66
C ALA A 113 -19.41 -16.76 1.32
N LEU A 114 -18.88 -17.27 0.19
CA LEU A 114 -17.54 -16.91 -0.28
C LEU A 114 -17.51 -15.45 -0.75
N LEU A 115 -18.54 -14.99 -1.49
CA LEU A 115 -18.64 -13.59 -1.88
C LEU A 115 -18.70 -12.64 -0.67
N ASP A 116 -19.39 -13.02 0.41
CA ASP A 116 -19.45 -12.23 1.65
C ASP A 116 -18.07 -12.10 2.30
N ILE A 117 -17.27 -13.17 2.30
CA ILE A 117 -15.89 -13.12 2.78
C ILE A 117 -15.06 -12.16 1.91
N TYR A 118 -15.27 -12.19 0.59
CA TYR A 118 -14.61 -11.26 -0.33
C TYR A 118 -15.03 -9.81 -0.06
N TYR A 119 -16.31 -9.51 0.09
CA TYR A 119 -16.81 -8.17 0.41
C TYR A 119 -16.37 -7.69 1.80
N ALA A 120 -16.26 -8.59 2.77
CA ALA A 120 -15.68 -8.26 4.07
C ALA A 120 -14.21 -7.82 3.96
N MET A 121 -13.45 -8.31 2.97
CA MET A 121 -12.09 -7.83 2.73
C MET A 121 -12.05 -6.37 2.26
N TYR A 122 -13.09 -5.85 1.59
CA TYR A 122 -13.18 -4.42 1.28
C TYR A 122 -13.32 -3.56 2.54
N ILE A 123 -14.11 -4.03 3.52
CA ILE A 123 -14.26 -3.36 4.80
C ILE A 123 -12.91 -3.32 5.53
N VAL A 124 -12.21 -4.47 5.58
CA VAL A 124 -10.87 -4.55 6.18
C VAL A 124 -9.88 -3.62 5.47
N ALA A 125 -9.88 -3.60 4.14
CA ALA A 125 -9.04 -2.71 3.34
C ALA A 125 -9.37 -1.23 3.61
N GLY A 126 -10.65 -0.88 3.75
CA GLY A 126 -11.09 0.48 4.04
C GLY A 126 -10.68 0.97 5.44
N ILE A 127 -10.87 0.15 6.47
CA ILE A 127 -10.38 0.42 7.83
C ILE A 127 -8.86 0.64 7.81
N PHE A 128 -8.18 -0.20 7.03
CA PHE A 128 -6.74 -0.14 6.92
C PHE A 128 -6.26 1.13 6.19
N ALA A 129 -6.93 1.53 5.10
CA ALA A 129 -6.65 2.78 4.40
C ALA A 129 -6.77 3.98 5.36
N ILE A 130 -7.84 4.04 6.16
CA ILE A 130 -8.03 5.05 7.21
C ILE A 130 -6.89 5.01 8.23
N ALA A 131 -6.52 3.82 8.73
CA ALA A 131 -5.48 3.66 9.72
C ALA A 131 -4.09 4.06 9.19
N VAL A 132 -3.76 3.74 7.94
CA VAL A 132 -2.51 4.12 7.29
C VAL A 132 -2.44 5.63 7.09
N SER A 133 -3.52 6.23 6.61
CA SER A 133 -3.63 7.68 6.46
C SER A 133 -3.47 8.41 7.80
N ALA A 134 -4.10 7.92 8.87
CA ALA A 134 -4.02 8.51 10.20
C ALA A 134 -2.64 8.31 10.86
N SER A 135 -2.04 7.12 10.73
CA SER A 135 -0.82 6.74 11.45
C SER A 135 0.47 7.30 10.84
N LYS A 136 0.43 7.81 9.59
CA LYS A 136 1.57 8.33 8.83
C LYS A 136 2.72 7.32 8.66
N LYS A 137 2.48 6.03 8.93
CA LYS A 137 3.46 4.95 8.85
C LYS A 137 3.01 3.96 7.78
N VAL A 138 3.33 4.24 6.53
CA VAL A 138 2.93 3.42 5.36
C VAL A 138 3.71 2.10 5.27
N LEU A 139 4.95 2.07 5.77
CA LEU A 139 5.86 0.92 5.59
C LEU A 139 5.50 -0.37 6.35
N PRO A 140 5.13 -0.36 7.65
CA PRO A 140 4.81 -1.60 8.37
C PRO A 140 3.50 -2.25 7.88
N SER A 141 2.71 -1.52 7.11
CA SER A 141 1.37 -1.90 6.68
C SER A 141 1.31 -2.75 5.39
N ILE A 142 2.34 -2.66 4.53
CA ILE A 142 2.35 -3.35 3.22
C ILE A 142 2.07 -4.87 3.32
N PRO A 143 2.66 -5.62 4.26
CA PRO A 143 2.44 -7.07 4.32
C PRO A 143 1.00 -7.44 4.64
N ILE A 144 0.32 -6.61 5.44
CA ILE A 144 -1.08 -6.83 5.80
C ILE A 144 -1.96 -6.63 4.57
N LEU A 145 -1.70 -5.57 3.78
CA LEU A 145 -2.44 -5.33 2.52
C LEU A 145 -2.26 -6.47 1.53
N VAL A 146 -1.04 -7.01 1.40
CA VAL A 146 -0.79 -8.16 0.52
C VAL A 146 -1.57 -9.40 0.98
N ILE A 147 -1.65 -9.64 2.29
CA ILE A 147 -2.44 -10.74 2.85
C ILE A 147 -3.94 -10.52 2.61
N VAL A 148 -4.46 -9.31 2.84
CA VAL A 148 -5.86 -8.96 2.60
C VAL A 148 -6.20 -9.13 1.11
N ALA A 149 -5.35 -8.64 0.22
CA ALA A 149 -5.52 -8.82 -1.22
C ALA A 149 -5.53 -10.30 -1.61
N PHE A 150 -4.58 -11.08 -1.09
CA PHE A 150 -4.54 -12.53 -1.31
C PHE A 150 -5.82 -13.25 -0.84
N ILE A 151 -6.30 -12.95 0.36
CA ILE A 151 -7.54 -13.54 0.89
C ILE A 151 -8.74 -13.14 0.04
N GLY A 152 -8.82 -11.88 -0.38
CA GLY A 152 -9.89 -11.43 -1.26
C GLY A 152 -9.88 -12.17 -2.59
N THR A 153 -8.74 -12.18 -3.29
CA THR A 153 -8.66 -12.76 -4.63
C THR A 153 -8.78 -14.29 -4.62
N ILE A 154 -8.23 -14.99 -3.61
CA ILE A 154 -8.39 -16.44 -3.51
C ILE A 154 -9.83 -16.84 -3.23
N THR A 155 -10.52 -16.11 -2.34
CA THR A 155 -11.93 -16.36 -2.03
C THR A 155 -12.81 -16.11 -3.26
N LEU A 156 -12.55 -15.04 -4.01
CA LEU A 156 -13.25 -14.77 -5.27
C LEU A 156 -13.01 -15.88 -6.31
N GLY A 157 -11.77 -16.37 -6.43
CA GLY A 157 -11.44 -17.50 -7.30
C GLY A 157 -12.20 -18.77 -6.92
N LEU A 158 -12.23 -19.11 -5.63
CA LEU A 158 -12.99 -20.25 -5.12
C LEU A 158 -14.50 -20.09 -5.34
N ALA A 159 -15.05 -18.89 -5.17
CA ALA A 159 -16.45 -18.60 -5.43
C ALA A 159 -16.82 -18.86 -6.89
N GLN A 160 -15.96 -18.45 -7.83
CA GLN A 160 -16.17 -18.68 -9.27
C GLN A 160 -16.07 -20.16 -9.64
N VAL A 161 -15.08 -20.88 -9.11
CA VAL A 161 -14.97 -22.33 -9.29
C VAL A 161 -16.24 -23.02 -8.78
N LEU A 162 -16.68 -22.69 -7.57
CA LEU A 162 -17.87 -23.29 -6.97
C LEU A 162 -19.14 -22.95 -7.75
N ALA A 163 -19.29 -21.69 -8.19
CA ALA A 163 -20.39 -21.27 -9.05
C ALA A 163 -20.43 -22.06 -10.36
N SER A 164 -19.26 -22.34 -10.96
CA SER A 164 -19.17 -23.18 -12.17
C SER A 164 -19.66 -24.61 -11.94
N TYR A 165 -19.36 -25.20 -10.76
CA TYR A 165 -19.82 -26.54 -10.39
C TYR A 165 -21.31 -26.60 -10.09
N LEU A 166 -21.88 -25.55 -9.49
CA LEU A 166 -23.33 -25.49 -9.23
C LEU A 166 -24.13 -25.20 -10.50
N SER A 167 -23.52 -24.53 -11.48
CA SER A 167 -24.14 -24.19 -12.76
C SER A 167 -24.18 -25.36 -13.76
N ILE A 168 -23.83 -26.59 -13.36
CA ILE A 168 -23.84 -27.78 -14.25
C ILE A 168 -25.25 -28.09 -14.80
N SER A 169 -26.31 -27.52 -14.23
CA SER A 169 -27.68 -27.57 -14.76
C SER A 169 -27.98 -26.55 -15.88
N THR A 170 -27.07 -25.60 -16.15
CA THR A 170 -27.19 -24.56 -17.19
C THR A 170 -26.42 -24.96 -18.46
N PRO A 171 -26.77 -24.41 -19.65
CA PRO A 171 -26.12 -24.79 -20.91
C PRO A 171 -24.59 -24.65 -20.87
N TYR A 172 -23.89 -25.67 -21.39
CA TYR A 172 -22.44 -25.86 -21.36
C TYR A 172 -21.58 -24.66 -21.82
N SER A 173 -22.14 -23.70 -22.55
CA SER A 173 -21.41 -22.56 -23.11
C SER A 173 -20.88 -21.57 -22.05
N LEU A 174 -21.42 -21.57 -20.83
CA LEU A 174 -21.03 -20.63 -19.76
C LEU A 174 -20.18 -21.25 -18.64
N VAL A 175 -20.06 -22.58 -18.60
CA VAL A 175 -19.38 -23.29 -17.49
C VAL A 175 -17.85 -23.30 -17.66
N SER A 176 -17.36 -23.50 -18.89
CA SER A 176 -15.92 -23.57 -19.16
C SER A 176 -15.16 -22.25 -18.89
N PRO A 177 -15.71 -21.05 -19.18
CA PRO A 177 -15.03 -19.82 -18.85
C PRO A 177 -14.94 -19.63 -17.34
N LEU A 178 -16.06 -19.73 -16.61
CA LEU A 178 -16.13 -19.54 -15.14
C LEU A 178 -15.12 -20.39 -14.37
N LEU A 179 -15.00 -21.67 -14.74
CA LEU A 179 -14.07 -22.58 -14.11
C LEU A 179 -12.61 -22.17 -14.37
N ASN A 180 -12.27 -21.81 -15.62
CA ASN A 180 -10.94 -21.35 -15.97
C ASN A 180 -10.57 -20.06 -15.23
N TYR A 181 -11.51 -19.11 -15.10
CA TYR A 181 -11.31 -17.87 -14.34
C TYR A 181 -11.03 -18.16 -12.87
N GLY A 182 -11.87 -18.99 -12.24
CA GLY A 182 -11.69 -19.32 -10.84
C GLY A 182 -10.36 -20.01 -10.57
N ILE A 183 -9.92 -20.92 -11.45
CA ILE A 183 -8.61 -21.60 -11.34
C ILE A 183 -7.45 -20.61 -11.50
N LEU A 184 -7.47 -19.77 -12.54
CA LEU A 184 -6.40 -18.82 -12.81
C LEU A 184 -6.30 -17.73 -11.74
N LEU A 185 -7.43 -17.25 -11.24
CA LEU A 185 -7.49 -16.29 -10.14
C LEU A 185 -6.91 -16.90 -8.85
N THR A 186 -7.29 -18.14 -8.54
CA THR A 186 -6.76 -18.87 -7.37
C THR A 186 -5.25 -19.09 -7.49
N ALA A 187 -4.78 -19.62 -8.63
CA ALA A 187 -3.37 -19.87 -8.88
C ALA A 187 -2.54 -18.58 -8.90
N GLY A 188 -3.05 -17.53 -9.55
CA GLY A 188 -2.44 -16.21 -9.61
C GLY A 188 -2.30 -15.57 -8.23
N SER A 189 -3.33 -15.70 -7.39
CA SER A 189 -3.29 -15.22 -5.99
C SER A 189 -2.18 -15.89 -5.18
N VAL A 190 -2.02 -17.21 -5.31
CA VAL A 190 -0.96 -17.97 -4.64
C VAL A 190 0.42 -17.53 -5.11
N LEU A 191 0.63 -17.42 -6.43
CA LEU A 191 1.89 -16.94 -7.00
C LEU A 191 2.20 -15.50 -6.55
N TYR A 192 1.20 -14.62 -6.50
CA TYR A 192 1.36 -13.26 -6.00
C TYR A 192 1.89 -13.25 -4.55
N LEU A 193 1.29 -14.04 -3.67
CA LEU A 193 1.72 -14.15 -2.27
C LEU A 193 3.12 -14.74 -2.14
N VAL A 194 3.41 -15.82 -2.88
CA VAL A 194 4.74 -16.46 -2.89
C VAL A 194 5.79 -15.47 -3.37
N GLY A 195 5.53 -14.75 -4.46
CA GLY A 195 6.42 -13.73 -5.01
C GLY A 195 6.74 -12.63 -3.99
N PHE A 196 5.75 -12.18 -3.22
CA PHE A 196 5.95 -11.21 -2.15
C PHE A 196 6.90 -11.72 -1.06
N PHE A 197 6.70 -12.94 -0.55
CA PHE A 197 7.55 -13.49 0.52
C PHE A 197 8.96 -13.83 0.05
N VAL A 198 9.11 -14.44 -1.14
CA VAL A 198 10.42 -14.70 -1.75
C VAL A 198 11.16 -13.38 -1.96
N GLY A 199 10.41 -12.38 -2.43
CA GLY A 199 10.95 -11.07 -2.71
C GLY A 199 11.46 -10.34 -1.47
N ARG A 200 10.82 -10.49 -0.32
CA ARG A 200 11.23 -9.81 0.92
C ARG A 200 12.64 -10.17 1.43
N SER A 201 13.32 -11.13 0.80
CA SER A 201 14.69 -11.47 1.16
C SER A 201 15.66 -10.28 0.95
N GLY A 202 16.74 -10.22 1.73
CA GLY A 202 17.81 -9.24 1.53
C GLY A 202 18.73 -9.54 0.33
N ASN A 203 18.44 -10.57 -0.47
CA ASN A 203 19.27 -11.01 -1.60
C ASN A 203 18.66 -10.56 -2.93
N LEU A 204 19.42 -9.82 -3.74
CA LEU A 204 18.97 -9.25 -5.02
C LEU A 204 18.39 -10.31 -5.98
N ALA A 205 19.00 -11.50 -6.07
CA ALA A 205 18.51 -12.56 -6.95
C ALA A 205 17.11 -13.02 -6.52
N ARG A 206 16.90 -13.25 -5.22
CA ARG A 206 15.59 -13.60 -4.66
C ARG A 206 14.58 -12.46 -4.74
N VAL A 207 15.03 -11.20 -4.65
CA VAL A 207 14.19 -10.02 -4.94
C VAL A 207 13.63 -10.09 -6.36
N ILE A 208 14.50 -10.28 -7.35
CA ILE A 208 14.11 -10.37 -8.77
C ILE A 208 13.23 -11.60 -9.01
N THR A 209 13.59 -12.76 -8.43
CA THR A 209 12.75 -13.97 -8.53
C THR A 209 11.36 -13.74 -7.94
N GLY A 210 11.29 -13.13 -6.75
CA GLY A 210 10.02 -12.77 -6.14
C GLY A 210 9.21 -11.82 -7.02
N PHE A 211 9.85 -10.83 -7.64
CA PHE A 211 9.22 -9.91 -8.58
C PHE A 211 8.60 -10.63 -9.77
N VAL A 212 9.37 -11.48 -10.44
CA VAL A 212 8.88 -12.21 -11.61
C VAL A 212 7.71 -13.12 -11.22
N ILE A 213 7.83 -13.88 -10.14
CA ILE A 213 6.76 -14.77 -9.66
C ILE A 213 5.51 -13.97 -9.28
N GLY A 214 5.67 -12.88 -8.52
CA GLY A 214 4.57 -12.05 -8.08
C GLY A 214 3.87 -11.33 -9.24
N PHE A 215 4.64 -10.85 -10.21
CA PHE A 215 4.14 -10.22 -11.43
C PHE A 215 3.36 -11.21 -12.29
N VAL A 216 3.90 -12.41 -12.54
CA VAL A 216 3.19 -13.47 -13.27
C VAL A 216 1.90 -13.85 -12.54
N GLY A 217 1.94 -14.00 -11.21
CA GLY A 217 0.75 -14.27 -10.42
C GLY A 217 -0.32 -13.18 -10.55
N ALA A 218 0.09 -11.91 -10.48
CA ALA A 218 -0.79 -10.78 -10.72
C ALA A 218 -1.36 -10.78 -12.15
N MET A 219 -0.54 -11.06 -13.17
CA MET A 219 -1.01 -11.17 -14.55
C MET A 219 -2.03 -12.30 -14.71
N MET A 220 -1.80 -13.48 -14.12
CA MET A 220 -2.73 -14.61 -14.20
C MET A 220 -4.06 -14.34 -13.52
N ALA A 221 -4.04 -13.64 -12.37
CA ALA A 221 -5.26 -13.21 -11.70
C ALA A 221 -6.09 -12.23 -12.56
N ILE A 222 -5.49 -11.65 -13.60
CA ILE A 222 -6.03 -10.49 -14.32
C ILE A 222 -6.32 -10.78 -15.79
N SER A 223 -5.50 -11.57 -16.47
CA SER A 223 -5.52 -11.76 -17.94
C SER A 223 -6.88 -12.19 -18.48
N GLU A 224 -7.69 -12.79 -17.62
CA GLU A 224 -8.94 -13.42 -17.99
C GLU A 224 -10.15 -12.58 -17.52
N SER A 225 -9.95 -11.64 -16.58
CA SER A 225 -10.96 -10.59 -16.30
C SER A 225 -11.27 -9.68 -17.51
N VAL A 226 -10.38 -9.67 -18.51
CA VAL A 226 -10.51 -8.87 -19.74
C VAL A 226 -11.31 -9.59 -20.84
N ASN A 227 -11.43 -10.92 -20.80
CA ASN A 227 -12.12 -11.71 -21.82
C ASN A 227 -13.58 -12.04 -21.47
N PHE A 228 -14.05 -11.62 -20.29
CA PHE A 228 -15.41 -11.88 -19.87
C PHE A 228 -16.37 -10.90 -20.56
N ASN A 229 -16.69 -11.20 -21.83
CA ASN A 229 -17.71 -10.54 -22.66
C ASN A 229 -19.13 -10.78 -22.13
N LEU A 230 -19.41 -10.38 -20.88
CA LEU A 230 -20.76 -9.92 -20.58
C LEU A 230 -20.83 -8.52 -21.21
N GLU A 231 -21.72 -8.31 -22.18
CA GLU A 231 -21.93 -7.04 -22.93
C GLU A 231 -22.09 -5.78 -22.05
N ILE A 232 -22.13 -5.94 -20.72
CA ILE A 232 -22.20 -4.90 -19.70
C ILE A 232 -20.78 -4.43 -19.24
N PHE A 233 -19.71 -5.21 -19.45
CA PHE A 233 -18.34 -4.94 -18.96
C PHE A 233 -17.28 -4.69 -20.06
N ASP A 234 -17.64 -4.82 -21.33
CA ASP A 234 -16.70 -4.95 -22.48
C ASP A 234 -15.78 -3.76 -22.77
N THR A 235 -16.02 -2.58 -22.20
CA THR A 235 -15.17 -1.40 -22.46
C THR A 235 -14.26 -1.03 -21.28
N TYR A 236 -14.47 -1.63 -20.10
CA TYR A 236 -14.05 -1.02 -18.83
C TYR A 236 -13.14 -1.90 -17.95
N GLY A 237 -13.10 -3.21 -18.19
CA GLY A 237 -12.20 -4.14 -17.49
C GLY A 237 -10.70 -3.82 -17.61
N PRO A 238 -10.14 -3.56 -18.80
CA PRO A 238 -8.69 -3.45 -18.99
C PRO A 238 -8.02 -2.31 -18.20
N ILE A 239 -8.68 -1.16 -18.09
CA ILE A 239 -8.12 0.04 -17.41
C ILE A 239 -8.13 -0.15 -15.89
N THR A 240 -9.23 -0.68 -15.38
CA THR A 240 -9.42 -1.01 -13.97
C THR A 240 -8.35 -1.98 -13.49
N TRP A 241 -8.23 -3.10 -14.19
CA TRP A 241 -7.26 -4.11 -13.84
C TRP A 241 -5.83 -3.65 -14.11
N GLY A 242 -5.61 -2.85 -15.17
CA GLY A 242 -4.33 -2.17 -15.43
C GLY A 242 -3.88 -1.27 -14.26
N SER A 243 -4.81 -0.58 -13.60
CA SER A 243 -4.51 0.25 -12.44
C SER A 243 -4.16 -0.56 -11.19
N ILE A 244 -4.84 -1.70 -10.98
CA ILE A 244 -4.52 -2.66 -9.92
C ILE A 244 -3.14 -3.29 -10.17
N ILE A 245 -2.81 -3.64 -11.42
CA ILE A 245 -1.47 -4.12 -11.83
C ILE A 245 -0.42 -3.12 -11.42
N ILE A 246 -0.63 -1.86 -11.78
CA ILE A 246 0.39 -0.84 -11.62
C ILE A 246 0.56 -0.49 -10.14
N LEU A 247 -0.52 -0.49 -9.35
CA LEU A 247 -0.45 -0.40 -7.89
C LEU A 247 0.22 -1.62 -7.25
N ALA A 248 -0.09 -2.84 -7.72
CA ALA A 248 0.52 -4.06 -7.24
C ALA A 248 2.02 -4.06 -7.55
N VAL A 249 2.42 -3.71 -8.77
CA VAL A 249 3.82 -3.56 -9.18
C VAL A 249 4.52 -2.46 -8.41
N ALA A 250 3.89 -1.29 -8.22
CA ALA A 250 4.48 -0.18 -7.48
C ALA A 250 4.61 -0.48 -5.98
N GLY A 251 3.58 -1.05 -5.37
CA GLY A 251 3.60 -1.51 -3.98
C GLY A 251 4.59 -2.65 -3.76
N PHE A 252 4.69 -3.54 -4.74
CA PHE A 252 5.71 -4.56 -4.80
C PHE A 252 7.08 -3.89 -4.82
N LEU A 253 7.44 -3.11 -5.84
CA LEU A 253 8.71 -2.37 -5.96
C LEU A 253 9.06 -1.55 -4.70
N ALA A 254 8.07 -0.90 -4.07
CA ALA A 254 8.23 -0.15 -2.83
C ALA A 254 8.60 -1.04 -1.62
N ALA A 255 8.13 -2.28 -1.58
CA ALA A 255 8.48 -3.25 -0.53
C ALA A 255 9.97 -3.67 -0.57
N PHE A 256 10.65 -3.48 -1.70
CA PHE A 256 12.07 -3.83 -1.90
C PHE A 256 13.05 -2.70 -1.58
N ASN A 257 12.57 -1.58 -1.01
CA ASN A 257 13.38 -0.37 -0.74
C ASN A 257 14.53 -0.52 0.27
N LYS A 258 14.82 -1.72 0.80
CA LYS A 258 15.88 -1.87 1.80
C LYS A 258 17.30 -1.70 1.24
N PRO A 259 17.63 -2.13 0.00
CA PRO A 259 18.84 -1.71 -0.70
C PRO A 259 18.62 -0.51 -1.64
N TRP A 260 17.38 -0.28 -2.10
CA TRP A 260 17.05 0.72 -3.13
C TRP A 260 16.60 2.06 -2.54
N SER A 261 17.39 2.61 -1.62
CA SER A 261 17.20 3.98 -1.10
C SER A 261 17.28 5.09 -2.17
N MET A 262 17.41 4.72 -3.45
CA MET A 262 17.51 5.63 -4.56
C MET A 262 16.16 6.29 -4.86
N PRO A 263 16.16 7.59 -5.17
CA PRO A 263 14.94 8.34 -5.51
C PRO A 263 14.15 7.79 -6.72
N ILE A 264 14.74 6.90 -7.53
CA ILE A 264 14.05 6.13 -8.59
C ILE A 264 12.92 5.26 -8.01
N GLY A 265 13.17 4.51 -6.94
CA GLY A 265 12.16 3.62 -6.35
C GLY A 265 10.94 4.38 -5.81
N LYS A 266 11.19 5.55 -5.22
CA LYS A 266 10.12 6.48 -4.80
C LYS A 266 9.32 6.98 -6.01
N LEU A 267 10.00 7.42 -7.07
CA LEU A 267 9.36 7.92 -8.27
C LEU A 267 8.46 6.86 -8.93
N VAL A 268 8.96 5.63 -9.08
CA VAL A 268 8.16 4.53 -9.65
C VAL A 268 6.96 4.21 -8.76
N GLY A 269 7.13 4.25 -7.44
CA GLY A 269 6.03 4.12 -6.49
C GLY A 269 4.92 5.16 -6.70
N GLU A 270 5.29 6.44 -6.84
CA GLU A 270 4.32 7.52 -7.04
C GLU A 270 3.67 7.50 -8.42
N ILE A 271 4.42 7.17 -9.48
CA ILE A 271 3.85 6.98 -10.82
C ILE A 271 2.81 5.87 -10.78
N GLY A 272 3.13 4.76 -10.11
CA GLY A 272 2.19 3.66 -10.02
C GLY A 272 0.96 3.97 -9.17
N ALA A 273 1.12 4.77 -8.11
CA ALA A 273 0.00 5.29 -7.34
C ALA A 273 -0.92 6.18 -8.20
N VAL A 274 -0.38 7.12 -8.98
CA VAL A 274 -1.16 7.97 -9.89
C VAL A 274 -1.97 7.13 -10.87
N ILE A 275 -1.35 6.15 -11.53
CA ILE A 275 -2.05 5.31 -12.51
C ILE A 275 -3.11 4.45 -11.82
N GLY A 276 -2.81 3.94 -10.63
CA GLY A 276 -3.76 3.29 -9.73
C GLY A 276 -5.02 4.12 -9.52
N PHE A 277 -4.85 5.33 -9.03
CA PHE A 277 -5.96 6.23 -8.72
C PHE A 277 -6.69 6.72 -9.97
N LEU A 278 -6.03 6.81 -11.13
CA LEU A 278 -6.71 7.09 -12.39
C LEU A 278 -7.68 5.96 -12.78
N GLY A 279 -7.32 4.70 -12.52
CA GLY A 279 -8.25 3.58 -12.73
C GLY A 279 -9.43 3.59 -11.76
N VAL A 280 -9.20 3.91 -10.48
CA VAL A 280 -10.29 4.07 -9.50
C VAL A 280 -11.21 5.24 -9.87
N LEU A 281 -10.65 6.38 -10.29
CA LEU A 281 -11.40 7.53 -10.77
C LEU A 281 -12.29 7.16 -11.96
N TYR A 282 -11.72 6.44 -12.92
CA TYR A 282 -12.41 5.99 -14.11
C TYR A 282 -13.58 5.07 -13.74
N LEU A 283 -13.34 4.09 -12.86
CA LEU A 283 -14.37 3.19 -12.33
C LEU A 283 -15.52 3.94 -11.64
N GLY A 284 -15.19 4.84 -10.71
CA GLY A 284 -16.19 5.64 -10.02
C GLY A 284 -17.04 6.44 -11.01
N GLY A 285 -16.38 7.06 -12.01
CA GLY A 285 -17.07 7.82 -13.05
C GLY A 285 -18.07 7.01 -13.88
N GLN A 286 -17.73 5.76 -14.22
CA GLN A 286 -18.64 4.89 -14.98
C GLN A 286 -19.88 4.50 -14.17
N ASN A 287 -19.68 4.13 -12.90
CA ASN A 287 -20.78 3.65 -12.06
C ASN A 287 -21.73 4.78 -11.62
N VAL A 288 -21.26 6.02 -11.52
CA VAL A 288 -22.09 7.18 -11.19
C VAL A 288 -23.09 7.54 -12.30
N GLY A 289 -22.81 7.14 -13.55
CA GLY A 289 -23.74 7.33 -14.66
C GLY A 289 -25.00 6.46 -14.61
N TYR A 290 -24.98 5.39 -13.81
CA TYR A 290 -26.11 4.47 -13.67
C TYR A 290 -26.91 4.85 -12.42
N ILE A 291 -27.98 5.63 -12.59
CA ILE A 291 -28.97 5.84 -11.53
C ILE A 291 -29.99 4.70 -11.65
N PRO A 292 -30.01 3.72 -10.73
CA PRO A 292 -30.98 2.65 -10.79
C PRO A 292 -32.39 3.20 -10.59
N VAL A 293 -33.33 2.79 -11.44
CA VAL A 293 -34.76 3.02 -11.19
C VAL A 293 -35.15 2.09 -10.03
N LEU A 294 -35.55 2.68 -8.90
CA LEU A 294 -35.77 1.96 -7.64
C LEU A 294 -37.20 1.39 -7.50
N ASP A 295 -38.10 1.80 -8.39
CA ASP A 295 -39.50 1.42 -8.31
C ASP A 295 -39.61 -0.11 -8.44
N HIS A 296 -40.21 -0.75 -7.45
CA HIS A 296 -40.47 -2.20 -7.33
C HIS A 296 -39.40 -3.10 -6.68
N LEU A 297 -38.23 -2.58 -6.27
CA LEU A 297 -37.24 -3.41 -5.58
C LEU A 297 -37.52 -3.57 -4.07
N PRO A 298 -37.13 -4.70 -3.44
CA PRO A 298 -37.16 -4.84 -1.98
C PRO A 298 -36.31 -3.76 -1.28
N ILE A 299 -36.74 -3.31 -0.09
CA ILE A 299 -36.09 -2.21 0.66
C ILE A 299 -34.58 -2.47 0.87
N LEU A 300 -34.18 -3.71 1.17
CA LEU A 300 -32.77 -4.06 1.36
C LEU A 300 -31.95 -3.92 0.06
N THR A 301 -32.53 -4.29 -1.09
CA THR A 301 -31.89 -4.14 -2.40
C THR A 301 -31.78 -2.67 -2.79
N GLN A 302 -32.83 -1.87 -2.53
CA GLN A 302 -32.78 -0.43 -2.75
C GLN A 302 -31.68 0.21 -1.88
N LEU A 303 -31.59 -0.15 -0.60
CA LEU A 303 -30.57 0.35 0.31
C LEU A 303 -29.16 -0.04 -0.17
N SER A 304 -28.96 -1.30 -0.58
CA SER A 304 -27.69 -1.76 -1.17
C SER A 304 -27.32 -0.93 -2.40
N LEU A 305 -28.22 -0.76 -3.37
CA LEU A 305 -27.97 0.04 -4.57
C LEU A 305 -27.61 1.51 -4.26
N VAL A 306 -28.32 2.13 -3.31
CA VAL A 306 -28.02 3.49 -2.86
C VAL A 306 -26.66 3.56 -2.19
N LEU A 307 -26.31 2.60 -1.32
CA LEU A 307 -25.01 2.54 -0.69
C LEU A 307 -23.88 2.32 -1.70
N SER A 308 -24.06 1.43 -2.67
CA SER A 308 -23.07 1.22 -3.75
C SER A 308 -22.87 2.50 -4.55
N TYR A 309 -23.96 3.18 -4.93
CA TYR A 309 -23.89 4.48 -5.60
C TYR A 309 -23.11 5.52 -4.77
N VAL A 310 -23.40 5.63 -3.47
CA VAL A 310 -22.65 6.52 -2.56
C VAL A 310 -21.17 6.15 -2.53
N GLY A 311 -20.83 4.85 -2.46
CA GLY A 311 -19.46 4.37 -2.54
C GLY A 311 -18.74 4.85 -3.80
N TYR A 312 -19.36 4.66 -4.98
CA TYR A 312 -18.79 5.11 -6.25
C TYR A 312 -18.65 6.63 -6.35
N VAL A 313 -19.63 7.39 -5.82
CA VAL A 313 -19.54 8.85 -5.75
C VAL A 313 -18.38 9.30 -4.86
N LEU A 314 -18.09 8.59 -3.76
CA LEU A 314 -16.97 8.90 -2.86
C LEU A 314 -15.60 8.51 -3.46
N ASP A 315 -15.54 7.52 -4.35
CA ASP A 315 -14.32 7.11 -5.04
C ASP A 315 -13.76 8.18 -5.98
N ILE A 316 -14.63 8.99 -6.58
CA ILE A 316 -14.20 10.08 -7.48
C ILE A 316 -13.35 11.12 -6.74
N PRO A 317 -13.85 11.83 -5.71
CA PRO A 317 -13.07 12.85 -5.00
C PRO A 317 -11.87 12.25 -4.27
N SER A 318 -11.97 11.01 -3.75
CA SER A 318 -10.81 10.35 -3.12
C SER A 318 -9.67 10.13 -4.13
N SER A 319 -10.00 9.64 -5.33
CA SER A 319 -9.03 9.41 -6.40
C SER A 319 -8.39 10.71 -6.86
N ILE A 320 -9.16 11.79 -7.05
CA ILE A 320 -8.61 13.10 -7.41
C ILE A 320 -7.60 13.58 -6.36
N LEU A 321 -7.96 13.52 -5.07
CA LEU A 321 -7.09 13.97 -3.98
C LEU A 321 -5.79 13.15 -3.91
N LEU A 322 -5.89 11.84 -4.13
CA LEU A 322 -4.75 10.94 -4.11
C LEU A 322 -3.85 11.13 -5.34
N ILE A 323 -4.41 11.36 -6.53
CA ILE A 323 -3.65 11.71 -7.75
C ILE A 323 -2.84 12.99 -7.52
N ILE A 324 -3.50 14.05 -7.02
CA ILE A 324 -2.84 15.33 -6.75
C ILE A 324 -1.76 15.15 -5.68
N GLY A 325 -2.08 14.41 -4.61
CA GLY A 325 -1.13 14.05 -3.56
C GLY A 325 0.12 13.37 -4.11
N SER A 326 -0.05 12.30 -4.88
CA SER A 326 1.04 11.56 -5.51
C SER A 326 1.83 12.39 -6.52
N PHE A 327 1.21 13.33 -7.22
CA PHE A 327 1.92 14.24 -8.11
C PHE A 327 2.92 15.14 -7.34
N PHE A 328 2.50 15.71 -6.21
CA PHE A 328 3.39 16.51 -5.36
C PHE A 328 4.58 15.68 -4.82
N TYR A 329 4.34 14.41 -4.52
CA TYR A 329 5.37 13.50 -4.03
C TYR A 329 6.33 13.06 -5.14
N GLY A 330 5.80 12.72 -6.31
CA GLY A 330 6.58 12.42 -7.50
C GLY A 330 7.49 13.58 -7.88
N ALA A 331 6.96 14.81 -7.87
CA ALA A 331 7.75 16.01 -8.13
C ALA A 331 8.90 16.21 -7.11
N LYS A 332 8.66 15.90 -5.83
CA LYS A 332 9.71 15.93 -4.81
C LYS A 332 10.76 14.84 -5.05
N ALA A 333 10.34 13.60 -5.33
CA ALA A 333 11.25 12.49 -5.63
C ALA A 333 12.10 12.78 -6.87
N LEU A 334 11.52 13.42 -7.90
CA LEU A 334 12.24 13.83 -9.10
C LEU A 334 13.33 14.88 -8.80
N ARG A 335 13.04 15.85 -7.92
CA ARG A 335 14.05 16.83 -7.47
C ARG A 335 15.18 16.17 -6.69
N GLU A 336 14.85 15.26 -5.78
CA GLU A 336 15.85 14.47 -5.03
C GLU A 336 16.73 13.62 -5.99
N LEU A 337 16.12 13.02 -7.02
CA LEU A 337 16.83 12.28 -8.07
C LEU A 337 17.79 13.18 -8.84
N ASN A 338 17.31 14.34 -9.29
CA ASN A 338 18.13 15.28 -10.04
C ASN A 338 19.32 15.76 -9.20
N GLN A 339 19.12 16.05 -7.91
CA GLN A 339 20.21 16.44 -7.01
C GLN A 339 21.25 15.32 -6.84
N ALA A 340 20.80 14.06 -6.71
CA ALA A 340 21.68 12.91 -6.58
C ALA A 340 22.47 12.59 -7.85
N LEU A 341 21.93 12.91 -9.03
CA LEU A 341 22.62 12.73 -10.32
C LEU A 341 23.67 13.82 -10.59
N LEU A 342 23.53 14.99 -9.97
CA LEU A 342 24.44 16.13 -10.13
C LEU A 342 25.60 16.12 -9.12
N SER A 343 25.52 15.29 -8.07
CA SER A 343 26.56 15.11 -7.04
C SER A 343 27.46 13.93 -7.34
#